data_AF-A0AAP2CLF4-F1
#
_entry.id   AF-A0AAP2CLF4-F1
#
_cell.length_a   1.000
_cell.length_b   1.000
_cell.length_c   1.000
_cell.angle_alpha   90.00
_cell.angle_beta   90.00
_cell.angle_gamma   90.00
#
_symmetry.space_group_name_H-M   'P 1'
#
loop_
_entity.id
_entity.type
_entity.pdbx_description
1 polymer ?
#
loop_
_entity_poly.entity_id
_entity_poly.type
_entity_poly.pdbx_seq_one_letter_code
_entity_poly.pdbx_strand_id
1 'polypeptide(L)' 'MKRVIKNLPILGLALAASVAFAFNQPNNEAKFIPVPNGWMDISHLEEGEDYRCLSTGDCVYDAPNGNVIRNGTFTLIE' A
#
# COMPACT_ATOMS: atom_id res chain seq x y z
N MET A 1 19.06 -28.87 48.43
CA MET A 1 19.49 -27.78 47.51
C MET A 1 18.47 -27.68 46.38
N LYS A 2 17.46 -26.82 46.55
CA LYS A 2 16.23 -26.72 45.73
C LYS A 2 16.11 -25.28 45.20
N ARG A 3 16.91 -24.82 44.23
CA ARG A 3 16.87 -23.39 43.85
C ARG A 3 17.09 -23.02 42.36
N VAL A 4 17.12 -23.96 41.42
CA VAL A 4 17.52 -23.60 40.03
C VAL A 4 16.40 -23.66 38.97
N ILE A 5 15.20 -24.17 39.28
CA ILE A 5 14.22 -24.52 38.22
C ILE A 5 12.97 -23.60 38.20
N LYS A 6 12.87 -22.54 39.02
CA LYS A 6 11.60 -21.80 39.17
C LYS A 6 11.40 -20.54 38.32
N ASN A 7 12.39 -20.05 37.57
CA ASN A 7 12.33 -18.67 37.04
C ASN A 7 12.46 -18.49 35.52
N LEU A 8 12.23 -19.51 34.70
CA LEU A 8 12.32 -19.34 33.25
C LEU A 8 11.10 -19.90 32.48
N PRO A 9 9.94 -19.22 32.55
CA PRO A 9 8.99 -19.24 31.44
C PRO A 9 8.74 -17.82 30.90
N ILE A 10 9.72 -16.92 30.98
CA ILE A 10 9.57 -15.50 30.58
C ILE A 10 10.59 -15.11 29.49
N LEU A 11 10.91 -16.04 28.58
CA LEU A 11 11.72 -15.73 27.39
C LEU A 11 11.10 -16.25 26.07
N GLY A 12 9.85 -16.72 26.10
CA GLY A 12 9.13 -17.16 24.89
C GLY A 12 8.12 -16.13 24.35
N LEU A 13 7.80 -15.09 25.11
CA LEU A 13 6.64 -14.21 24.84
C LEU A 13 6.96 -12.90 24.11
N ALA A 14 8.22 -12.62 23.79
CA ALA A 14 8.62 -11.35 23.17
C ALA A 14 8.74 -11.40 21.64
N LEU A 15 8.77 -12.59 21.02
CA LEU A 15 9.04 -12.72 19.58
C LEU A 15 7.79 -12.62 18.68
N ALA A 16 6.58 -12.59 19.25
CA ALA A 16 5.34 -12.56 18.48
C ALA A 16 4.86 -11.14 18.10
N ALA A 17 5.40 -10.09 18.73
CA ALA A 17 4.91 -8.72 18.55
C ALA A 17 5.52 -7.99 17.33
N SER A 18 6.54 -8.55 16.68
CA SER A 18 7.28 -7.88 15.60
C SER A 18 6.81 -8.21 14.18
N VAL A 19 5.85 -9.13 14.00
CA VAL A 19 5.36 -9.53 12.67
C VAL A 19 4.21 -8.66 12.13
N ALA A 20 3.59 -7.81 12.97
CA ALA A 20 2.44 -7.00 12.55
C ALA A 20 2.83 -5.69 11.83
N PHE A 21 4.04 -5.18 12.04
CA PHE A 21 4.48 -3.91 11.44
C PHE A 21 5.16 -4.06 10.07
N ALA A 22 5.32 -5.29 9.56
CA ALA A 22 6.00 -5.54 8.28
C ALA A 22 5.07 -5.55 7.04
N PHE A 23 3.75 -5.44 7.22
CA PHE A 23 2.78 -5.55 6.11
C PHE A 23 1.99 -4.28 5.81
N ASN A 24 2.26 -3.16 6.49
CA ASN A 24 1.70 -1.87 6.11
C ASN A 24 2.75 -1.00 5.42
N GLN A 25 3.44 -1.56 4.42
CA GLN A 25 4.18 -0.73 3.49
C GLN A 25 3.13 -0.22 2.50
N PRO A 26 2.77 1.08 2.52
CA PRO A 26 1.91 1.61 1.48
C PRO A 26 2.56 1.27 0.16
N ASN A 27 1.79 0.67 -0.76
CA ASN A 27 2.23 0.37 -2.11
C ASN A 27 2.61 1.70 -2.78
N ASN A 28 3.84 2.15 -2.58
CA ASN A 28 4.50 3.25 -3.27
C ASN A 28 4.87 2.81 -4.71
N GLU A 29 3.99 2.05 -5.34
CA GLU A 29 4.05 1.85 -6.77
C GLU A 29 3.71 3.20 -7.39
N ALA A 30 4.58 3.70 -8.26
CA ALA A 30 4.38 5.01 -8.85
C ALA A 30 3.15 4.97 -9.78
N LYS A 31 2.14 5.76 -9.45
CA LYS A 31 0.83 5.79 -10.12
C LYS A 31 0.70 7.06 -10.94
N PHE A 32 0.26 6.93 -12.18
CA PHE A 32 0.11 8.07 -13.09
C PHE A 32 -1.22 8.07 -13.79
N ILE A 33 -1.68 9.28 -14.15
CA ILE A 33 -2.82 9.50 -15.03
C ILE A 33 -2.38 10.25 -16.29
N PRO A 34 -2.99 9.97 -17.46
CA PRO A 34 -2.72 10.70 -18.68
C PRO A 34 -3.35 12.10 -18.60
N VAL A 35 -2.56 13.13 -18.87
CA VAL A 35 -3.00 14.52 -18.99
C VAL A 35 -2.60 15.05 -20.37
N PRO A 36 -3.23 16.14 -20.89
CA PRO A 36 -2.99 16.60 -22.27
C PRO A 36 -1.52 16.82 -22.67
N ASN A 37 -0.64 17.07 -21.69
CA ASN A 37 0.79 17.34 -21.90
C ASN A 37 1.71 16.30 -21.25
N GLY A 38 1.23 15.09 -20.92
CA GLY A 38 2.07 14.01 -20.40
C GLY A 38 1.40 13.17 -19.32
N TRP A 39 2.16 12.86 -18.28
CA TRP A 39 1.71 12.03 -17.16
C TRP A 39 1.71 12.87 -15.88
N MET A 40 0.63 12.79 -15.11
CA MET A 40 0.55 13.39 -13.77
C MET A 40 0.74 12.30 -12.72
N ASP A 41 1.69 12.51 -11.82
CA ASP A 41 1.95 11.64 -10.69
C ASP A 41 0.85 11.79 -9.64
N ILE A 42 0.14 10.69 -9.39
CA ILE A 42 -0.92 10.58 -8.38
C ILE A 42 -0.56 9.55 -7.29
N SER A 43 0.73 9.19 -7.17
CA SER A 43 1.21 8.22 -6.16
C SER A 43 0.92 8.65 -4.73
N HIS A 44 0.68 9.94 -4.52
CA HIS A 44 0.31 10.55 -3.25
C HIS A 44 -1.19 10.51 -2.95
N LEU A 45 -2.02 10.10 -3.91
CA LEU A 45 -3.48 10.02 -3.76
C LEU A 45 -3.91 8.59 -3.42
N GLU A 46 -4.95 8.47 -2.60
CA GLU A 46 -5.54 7.20 -2.19
C GLU A 46 -6.87 6.90 -2.93
N GLU A 47 -6.97 5.69 -3.50
CA GLU A 47 -8.19 5.26 -4.20
C GLU A 47 -9.31 5.00 -3.19
N GLY A 48 -10.42 5.72 -3.31
CA GLY A 48 -11.57 5.66 -2.42
C GLY A 48 -11.69 6.87 -1.49
N GLU A 49 -10.58 7.55 -1.21
CA GLU A 49 -10.51 8.80 -0.43
C GLU A 49 -10.32 10.04 -1.31
N ASP A 50 -9.28 10.05 -2.15
CA ASP A 50 -8.96 11.19 -3.03
C ASP A 50 -9.49 11.02 -4.46
N TYR A 51 -9.54 9.78 -4.96
CA TYR A 51 -10.00 9.50 -6.31
C TYR A 51 -10.68 8.14 -6.45
N ARG A 52 -11.43 7.94 -7.53
CA ARG A 52 -12.08 6.66 -7.89
C ARG A 52 -11.87 6.34 -9.35
N CYS A 53 -11.77 5.05 -9.65
CA CYS A 53 -11.81 4.53 -11.01
C CYS A 53 -13.20 3.96 -11.30
N LEU A 54 -14.01 4.66 -12.10
CA LEU A 54 -15.36 4.21 -12.46
C LEU A 54 -15.30 3.22 -13.61
N SER A 55 -15.86 2.01 -13.42
CA SER A 55 -15.98 0.79 -14.25
C SER A 55 -15.53 0.70 -15.74
N THR A 56 -15.36 1.78 -16.49
CA THR A 56 -15.00 1.76 -17.91
C THR A 56 -13.78 2.63 -18.22
N GLY A 57 -12.85 2.11 -19.01
CA GLY A 57 -11.64 2.81 -19.47
C GLY A 57 -10.36 2.35 -18.77
N ASP A 58 -9.29 3.09 -19.00
CA ASP A 58 -8.01 2.95 -18.32
C ASP A 58 -7.85 4.12 -17.33
N CYS A 59 -7.65 3.82 -16.06
CA CYS A 59 -7.70 4.82 -14.99
C CYS A 59 -6.32 5.26 -14.53
N VAL A 60 -5.50 4.29 -14.11
CA VAL A 60 -4.17 4.53 -13.53
C VAL A 60 -3.17 3.65 -14.23
N TYR A 61 -2.00 4.22 -14.50
CA TYR A 61 -0.91 3.59 -15.23
C TYR A 61 0.36 3.53 -14.38
N ASP A 62 1.23 2.56 -14.68
CA ASP A 62 2.60 2.55 -14.19
C ASP A 62 3.46 3.45 -15.08
N ALA A 63 4.42 4.17 -14.51
CA ALA A 63 5.50 4.77 -15.28
C ALA A 63 6.83 4.15 -14.84
N PRO A 64 7.79 3.99 -15.77
CA PRO A 64 7.79 4.49 -17.14
C PRO A 64 7.14 3.58 -18.19
N ASN A 65 6.58 2.43 -17.81
CA ASN A 65 6.16 1.41 -18.78
C ASN A 65 4.80 1.72 -19.46
N GLY A 66 3.95 2.54 -18.85
CA GLY A 66 2.65 2.92 -19.41
C GLY A 66 1.62 1.78 -19.41
N ASN A 67 1.82 0.75 -18.58
CA ASN A 67 0.87 -0.33 -18.39
C ASN A 67 -0.28 0.15 -17.52
N VAL A 68 -1.48 -0.32 -17.83
CA VAL A 68 -2.67 -0.05 -17.02
C VAL A 68 -2.57 -0.86 -15.72
N ILE A 69 -2.50 -0.18 -14.58
CA ILE A 69 -2.56 -0.79 -13.24
C ILE A 69 -4.03 -0.98 -12.82
N ARG A 70 -4.89 -0.02 -13.20
CA ARG A 70 -6.32 0.00 -12.87
C ARG A 70 -7.16 0.42 -14.06
N ASN A 71 -8.19 -0.36 -14.34
CA ASN A 71 -9.23 -0.01 -15.31
C ASN A 71 -10.30 0.87 -14.66
N GLY A 72 -10.78 1.85 -15.41
CA GLY A 72 -11.88 2.75 -15.06
C GLY A 72 -11.68 4.16 -15.61
N THR A 73 -12.63 5.06 -15.33
CA THR A 73 -12.54 6.49 -15.58
C THR A 73 -12.09 7.15 -14.29
N PHE A 74 -10.93 7.80 -14.32
CA PHE A 74 -10.43 8.55 -13.17
C PHE A 74 -11.38 9.69 -12.81
N THR A 75 -11.80 9.75 -11.55
CA THR A 75 -12.68 10.78 -11.00
C THR A 75 -12.12 11.22 -9.66
N LEU A 76 -11.87 12.51 -9.47
CA LEU A 76 -11.51 13.06 -8.17
C LEU A 76 -12.73 13.04 -7.25
N ILE A 77 -12.51 12.66 -6.00
CA ILE A 77 -13.52 12.79 -4.94
C ILE A 77 -13.27 14.15 -4.31
N GLU A 78 -14.27 15.04 -4.36
CA GLU A 78 -14.28 16.30 -3.61
C GLU A 78 -14.83 16.12 -2.19
#